data_AF-A0A183HLH5-F1
#
_entry.id   AF-A0A183HLH5-F1
#
_cell.length_a   1.000
_cell.length_b   1.000
_cell.length_c   1.000
_cell.angle_alpha   90.00
_cell.angle_beta   90.00
_cell.angle_gamma   90.00
#
_symmetry.space_group_name_H-M   'P 1'
#
loop_
_entity.id
_entity.type
_entity.pdbx_description
1 polymer ?
#
loop_
_entity_poly.entity_id
_entity_poly.type
_entity_poly.pdbx_seq_one_letter_code
_entity_poly.pdbx_strand_id
1 'polypeptide(L)' 'MTEEKAKEDFLKRIENYKLQYQPIDDELDNDLSFIKVINAGRSFFVHNVNGHVQSRVVYFLMNIHLLPRSIYLTRVN' A
#
# COMPACT_ATOMS: atom_id res chain seq x y z
N MET A 1 -28.06 -10.50 -1.62
CA MET A 1 -27.01 -10.46 -2.66
C MET A 1 -26.10 -11.65 -2.40
N THR A 2 -25.79 -12.48 -3.39
CA THR A 2 -24.85 -13.60 -3.20
C THR A 2 -23.42 -13.09 -3.23
N GLU A 3 -22.47 -13.89 -2.76
CA GLU A 3 -21.05 -13.57 -2.81
C GLU A 3 -20.58 -13.30 -4.24
N GLU A 4 -21.04 -14.11 -5.20
CA GLU A 4 -20.69 -13.96 -6.62
C GLU A 4 -21.17 -12.63 -7.17
N LYS A 5 -22.42 -12.25 -6.86
CA LYS A 5 -22.99 -10.96 -7.29
C LYS A 5 -22.23 -9.77 -6.69
N ALA A 6 -21.81 -9.87 -5.43
CA ALA A 6 -21.00 -8.84 -4.78
C ALA A 6 -19.60 -8.74 -5.42
N LYS A 7 -18.96 -9.87 -5.74
CA LYS A 7 -17.66 -9.91 -6.42
C LYS A 7 -17.73 -9.31 -7.82
N GLU A 8 -18.76 -9.65 -8.60
CA GLU A 8 -18.97 -9.09 -9.94
C GLU A 8 -19.16 -7.57 -9.91
N ASP A 9 -19.95 -7.07 -8.97
CA ASP A 9 -20.13 -5.63 -8.76
C ASP A 9 -18.81 -4.94 -8.39
N PHE A 10 -18.03 -5.54 -7.49
CA PHE A 10 -16.74 -5.00 -7.08
C PHE A 10 -15.72 -4.96 -8.22
N LEU A 11 -15.68 -5.99 -9.06
CA LEU A 11 -14.81 -6.01 -10.25
C LEU A 11 -15.19 -4.92 -11.25
N LYS A 12 -16.49 -4.71 -11.50
CA LYS A 12 -16.96 -3.60 -12.35
C LYS A 12 -16.54 -2.25 -11.78
N ARG A 13 -16.61 -2.10 -10.45
CA ARG A 13 -16.14 -0.88 -9.77
C ARG A 13 -14.64 -0.64 -9.99
N ILE A 14 -13.80 -1.68 -9.92
CA ILE A 14 -12.37 -1.57 -10.22
C ILE A 14 -12.15 -1.12 -11.68
N GLU A 15 -12.85 -1.71 -12.64
CA GLU A 15 -12.73 -1.33 -14.04
C GLU A 15 -13.11 0.14 -14.27
N ASN A 16 -14.12 0.65 -13.58
CA ASN A 16 -14.49 2.07 -13.67
C ASN A 16 -13.37 3.00 -13.20
N TYR A 17 -12.66 2.66 -12.11
CA TYR A 17 -11.52 3.47 -11.65
C TYR A 17 -10.33 3.38 -12.60
N LYS A 18 -10.10 2.22 -13.24
CA LYS A 18 -9.00 2.07 -14.21
C LYS A 18 -9.11 3.04 -15.39
N LEU A 19 -10.33 3.44 -15.80
CA LEU A 19 -10.54 4.37 -16.91
C LEU A 19 -9.91 5.75 -16.69
N GLN A 20 -9.71 6.15 -15.43
CA GLN A 20 -9.24 7.49 -15.06
C GLN A 20 -7.98 7.44 -14.17
N TYR A 21 -7.53 6.25 -13.78
CA TYR A 21 -6.42 6.12 -12.85
C TYR A 21 -5.11 6.57 -13.50
N GLN A 22 -4.51 7.59 -12.91
CA GLN A 22 -3.15 8.04 -13.19
C GLN A 22 -2.29 7.67 -11.99
N PRO A 23 -1.37 6.69 -12.11
CA PRO A 23 -0.43 6.41 -11.02
C PRO A 23 0.51 7.60 -10.84
N ILE A 24 1.03 7.76 -9.61
CA ILE A 24 2.12 8.71 -9.35
C ILE A 24 3.25 8.44 -10.35
N ASP A 25 3.82 9.49 -10.91
CA ASP A 25 4.89 9.44 -11.91
C ASP A 25 6.14 10.12 -11.34
N ASP A 26 7.30 9.51 -11.49
CA ASP A 26 8.55 10.00 -10.90
C ASP A 26 9.14 11.22 -11.63
N GLU A 27 8.76 11.46 -12.88
CA GLU A 27 9.17 12.65 -13.62
C GLU A 27 8.17 13.80 -13.44
N LEU A 28 6.87 13.52 -13.58
CA LEU A 28 5.82 14.53 -13.48
C LEU A 28 5.57 14.99 -12.04
N ASP A 29 5.70 14.09 -11.06
CA ASP A 29 5.48 14.36 -9.64
C ASP A 29 6.79 14.46 -8.84
N ASN A 30 7.87 14.88 -9.48
CA ASN A 30 9.23 14.85 -8.92
C ASN A 30 9.39 15.70 -7.63
N ASP A 31 8.56 16.72 -7.42
CA ASP A 31 8.60 17.56 -6.22
C ASP A 31 7.90 16.91 -5.01
N LEU A 32 7.14 15.83 -5.20
CA LEU A 32 6.41 15.16 -4.13
C LEU A 32 7.26 14.14 -3.35
N SER A 33 7.03 14.04 -2.05
CA SER A 33 7.54 12.93 -1.23
C SER A 33 6.55 11.76 -1.25
N PHE A 34 6.94 10.60 -1.80
CA PHE A 34 6.05 9.44 -1.87
C PHE A 34 6.75 8.08 -1.76
N ILE A 35 5.94 7.05 -1.49
CA ILE A 35 6.33 5.64 -1.58
C ILE A 35 5.30 4.88 -2.41
N LYS A 36 5.75 4.17 -3.45
CA LYS A 36 4.94 3.19 -4.20
C LYS A 36 5.19 1.81 -3.59
N VAL A 37 4.16 1.22 -2.98
CA VAL A 37 4.18 -0.17 -2.50
C VAL A 37 3.65 -1.07 -3.61
N ILE A 38 4.54 -1.86 -4.21
CA ILE A 38 4.23 -2.62 -5.43
C ILE A 38 4.08 -4.10 -5.08
N ASN A 39 3.03 -4.72 -5.62
CA ASN A 39 2.74 -6.14 -5.46
C ASN A 39 2.75 -6.57 -3.98
N ALA A 40 1.94 -5.90 -3.16
CA ALA A 40 1.76 -6.21 -1.74
C ALA A 40 3.07 -6.20 -0.91
N GLY A 41 4.00 -5.29 -1.24
CA GLY A 41 5.26 -5.13 -0.51
C GLY A 41 6.42 -5.98 -1.04
N ARG A 42 6.28 -6.58 -2.23
CA ARG A 42 7.38 -7.29 -2.90
C ARG A 42 8.49 -6.33 -3.35
N SER A 43 8.12 -5.12 -3.75
CA SER A 43 9.06 -4.07 -4.13
C SER A 43 8.53 -2.70 -3.73
N PHE A 44 9.44 -1.77 -3.48
CA PHE A 44 9.13 -0.41 -3.08
C PHE A 44 9.90 0.57 -3.97
N PHE A 45 9.24 1.65 -4.37
CA PHE A 45 9.89 2.81 -4.94
C PHE A 45 9.65 3.99 -4.00
N VAL A 46 10.72 4.67 -3.59
CA VAL A 46 10.69 5.70 -2.57
C VAL A 46 11.32 6.95 -3.15
N HIS A 47 10.62 8.07 -3.09
CA HIS A 47 11.02 9.32 -3.72
C HIS A 47 10.98 10.49 -2.74
N ASN A 48 11.99 11.36 -2.84
CA ASN A 48 12.09 12.63 -2.11
C ASN A 48 11.75 12.54 -0.62
N VAL A 49 12.34 11.59 0.12
CA VAL A 49 12.08 11.42 1.56
C VAL A 49 12.82 12.47 2.37
N ASN A 50 12.05 13.26 3.14
CA ASN A 50 12.54 14.39 3.91
C ASN A 50 12.40 14.17 5.41
N GLY A 51 13.54 14.22 6.09
CA GLY A 51 13.62 14.18 7.54
C GLY A 51 13.31 12.82 8.17
N HIS A 52 13.27 12.83 9.50
CA HIS A 52 13.19 11.61 10.30
C HIS A 52 11.83 10.92 10.21
N VAL A 53 10.73 11.68 10.26
CA VAL A 53 9.37 11.13 10.33
C VAL A 53 9.04 10.33 9.06
N GLN A 54 9.32 10.87 7.88
CA GLN A 54 9.06 10.18 6.62
C GLN A 54 9.93 8.92 6.48
N SER A 55 11.20 9.00 6.88
CA SER A 55 12.10 7.84 6.94
C SER A 55 11.55 6.71 7.83
N ARG A 56 10.94 7.04 8.98
CA ARG A 56 10.30 6.05 9.87
C ARG A 56 9.05 5.43 9.25
N VAL A 57 8.26 6.20 8.50
CA VAL A 57 7.10 5.68 7.77
C VAL A 57 7.53 4.69 6.69
N VAL A 58 8.54 5.04 5.89
CA VAL A 58 9.13 4.15 4.88
C VAL A 58 9.64 2.86 5.53
N TYR A 59 10.43 2.99 6.61
CA TYR A 59 10.93 1.83 7.35
C TYR A 59 9.80 0.93 7.84
N PHE A 60 8.75 1.50 8.42
CA PHE A 60 7.60 0.72 8.88
C PHE A 60 6.92 -0.03 7.73
N LEU A 61 6.60 0.65 6.63
CA LEU A 61 5.91 0.06 5.47
C LEU A 61 6.73 -1.03 4.78
N MET A 62 8.06 -0.93 4.79
CA MET A 62 8.93 -1.97 4.24
C MET A 62 8.99 -3.25 5.09
N ASN A 63 8.53 -3.19 6.35
CA ASN A 63 8.63 -4.31 7.29
C ASN A 63 7.26 -4.94 7.65
N ILE A 64 6.14 -4.40 7.15
CA ILE A 64 4.82 -5.05 7.33
C ILE A 64 4.64 -6.24 6.39
N HIS A 65 3.80 -7.21 6.78
CA HIS A 65 3.48 -8.37 5.94
C HIS A 65 2.00 -8.74 6.08
N LEU A 66 1.41 -9.27 5.01
CA LEU A 66 -0.03 -9.57 4.94
C LEU A 66 -0.41 -10.98 5.39
N LEU A 67 0.58 -11.88 5.57
CA LEU A 67 0.29 -13.26 5.94
C LEU A 67 -0.34 -13.32 7.34
N PRO A 68 -1.39 -14.13 7.56
CA PRO A 68 -1.97 -14.34 8.88
C PRO A 68 -0.91 -14.85 9.87
N ARG A 69 -0.88 -14.27 11.07
CA ARG A 69 0.04 -14.66 12.15
C ARG A 69 -0.60 -14.41 13.51
N SER A 70 -0.26 -15.26 14.48
CA SER A 70 -0.63 -15.05 15.88
C SER A 70 0.53 -14.42 16.64
N ILE A 71 0.24 -13.38 17.44
CA ILE A 71 1.19 -12.75 18.36
C ILE A 71 0.64 -12.94 19.76
N TYR A 72 1.38 -13.63 20.63
CA TYR A 72 1.00 -13.88 22.02
C TYR A 72 1.87 -13.00 22.94
N LEU A 73 1.23 -12.29 23.87
CA LEU A 73 1.89 -11.43 24.85
C LEU A 73 1.42 -11.83 26.25
N THR A 74 2.35 -11.96 27.20
CA THR A 74 2.04 -12.23 28.61
C THR A 74 2.87 -11.31 29.52
N ARG A 75 2.41 -11.11 30.76
CA ARG A 75 3.14 -10.36 31.79
C ARG A 75 4.13 -11.29 32.50
N VAL A 76 5.15 -10.70 33.11
CA VAL A 76 6.00 -11.40 34.09
C VAL A 76 5.18 -11.59 35.37
N ASN A 77 5.17 -12.82 35.89
CA ASN A 77 4.57 -13.14 37.20
C ASN A 77 5.45 -12.65 38.35
#